data_AF-A0A9Y4NUF3-F1
#
_entry.id   AF-A0A9Y4NUF3-F1
#
_cell.length_a   1.000
_cell.length_b   1.000
_cell.length_c   1.000
_cell.angle_alpha   90.00
_cell.angle_beta   90.00
_cell.angle_gamma   90.00
#
_symmetry.space_group_name_H-M   'P 1'
#
loop_
_entity.id
_entity.type
_entity.pdbx_description
1 polymer ?
#
loop_
_entity_poly.entity_id
_entity_poly.type
_entity_poly.pdbx_seq_one_letter_code
_entity_poly.pdbx_strand_id
1 'polypeptide(L)'
;MEDSSCSEDQPEGPSPVVGVGLCDSAPLLWRLQDLKTVRRRGLVGALLGSLPRTPRQNQRLGRPLLLLPEEEKLLREEKAAGALPGHNQDVGGAELQQGFEEEQQRSFEEQSVLALDDRKSALLRAMTSSHTESGAADEALRGRLEALDHGFTFPRSAMAVQLSTARAGLSYCPEARTLLQADWPIREQGGPCSDTKYQVFRDLRGRGFYLTSAGKFGGDFLVYPGDPLRFHAHFIAVCLALDESICLLDVLAVARLGSNVKKTVLLCSPAPDGGVRYTSLQWSGMA
;
A
#
# COMPACT_ATOMS: atom_id res chain seq x y z
N MET A 1 41.76 -33.08 17.21
CA MET A 1 42.85 -32.46 16.42
C MET A 1 42.41 -32.56 14.98
N GLU A 2 42.11 -31.53 14.22
CA GLU A 2 41.85 -30.11 14.41
C GLU A 2 40.79 -29.86 13.33
N ASP A 3 39.67 -29.19 13.64
CA ASP A 3 38.80 -28.68 12.58
C ASP A 3 38.60 -27.18 12.79
N SER A 4 39.03 -26.49 11.76
CA SER A 4 39.33 -25.07 11.68
C SER A 4 38.06 -24.23 11.71
N SER A 5 37.93 -23.38 12.73
CA SER A 5 36.93 -22.33 12.80
C SER A 5 37.33 -21.18 11.87
N CYS A 6 36.81 -21.17 10.65
CA CYS A 6 36.93 -20.03 9.75
C CYS A 6 35.86 -18.99 10.12
N SER A 7 36.20 -18.10 11.04
CA SER A 7 35.46 -16.85 11.28
C SER A 7 35.83 -15.86 10.17
N GLU A 8 35.02 -15.80 9.11
CA GLU A 8 35.10 -14.72 8.13
C GLU A 8 34.42 -13.46 8.71
N ASP A 9 35.17 -12.72 9.53
CA ASP A 9 34.88 -11.29 9.74
C ASP A 9 35.25 -10.55 8.45
N GLN A 10 34.29 -10.45 7.53
CA GLN A 10 34.43 -9.53 6.40
C GLN A 10 34.24 -8.09 6.88
N PRO A 11 35.07 -7.14 6.42
CA PRO A 11 34.94 -5.74 6.79
C PRO A 11 33.58 -5.21 6.28
N GLU A 12 32.79 -4.59 7.16
CA GLU A 12 31.52 -3.97 6.80
C GLU A 12 31.75 -2.89 5.74
N GLY A 13 31.50 -3.23 4.48
CA GLY A 13 31.41 -2.26 3.39
C GLY A 13 30.31 -1.22 3.67
N PRO A 14 30.30 -0.09 2.94
CA PRO A 14 29.28 0.94 3.14
C PRO A 14 27.90 0.31 3.07
N SER A 15 27.08 0.52 4.12
CA SER A 15 25.78 -0.12 4.23
C SER A 15 24.98 0.13 2.94
N PRO A 16 24.41 -0.91 2.32
CA PRO A 16 23.83 -0.77 0.99
C PRO A 16 22.70 0.26 1.01
N VAL A 17 22.75 1.17 0.03
CA VAL A 17 21.74 2.21 -0.17
C VAL A 17 20.44 1.55 -0.62
N VAL A 18 19.37 1.84 0.10
CA VAL A 18 18.03 1.30 -0.11
C VAL A 18 17.33 2.13 -1.19
N GLY A 19 16.81 1.46 -2.22
CA GLY A 19 16.04 2.10 -3.28
C GLY A 19 14.61 2.38 -2.85
N VAL A 20 14.27 3.65 -2.61
CA VAL A 20 12.91 4.07 -2.25
C VAL A 20 12.17 4.54 -3.50
N GLY A 21 11.01 3.95 -3.78
CA GLY A 21 10.06 4.44 -4.78
C GLY A 21 8.92 5.19 -4.11
N LEU A 22 8.42 6.25 -4.74
CA LEU A 22 7.28 7.01 -4.23
C LEU A 22 6.03 6.69 -5.05
N CYS A 23 4.90 6.55 -4.37
CA CYS A 23 3.57 6.64 -4.95
C CYS A 23 2.85 7.75 -4.20
N ASP A 24 2.66 8.91 -4.83
CA ASP A 24 2.29 10.16 -4.16
C ASP A 24 3.22 10.47 -2.98
N SER A 25 2.66 10.56 -1.76
CA SER A 25 3.39 10.80 -0.52
C SER A 25 3.88 9.53 0.18
N ALA A 26 3.58 8.35 -0.35
CA ALA A 26 3.86 7.07 0.29
C ALA A 26 5.25 6.53 -0.10
N PRO A 27 6.19 6.40 0.86
CA PRO A 27 7.50 5.78 0.61
C PRO A 27 7.39 4.26 0.56
N LEU A 28 7.61 3.70 -0.63
CA LEU A 28 7.45 2.28 -0.94
C LEU A 28 8.78 1.63 -1.29
N LEU A 29 9.05 0.50 -0.65
CA LEU A 29 10.13 -0.39 -1.04
C LEU A 29 9.59 -1.55 -1.84
N TRP A 30 10.11 -1.70 -3.05
CA TRP A 30 9.70 -2.75 -3.95
C TRP A 30 10.65 -3.94 -3.88
N ARG A 31 11.97 -3.75 -3.89
CA ARG A 31 12.95 -4.85 -4.03
C ARG A 31 13.14 -5.63 -2.74
N LEU A 32 13.20 -6.95 -2.83
CA LEU A 32 13.38 -7.82 -1.64
C LEU A 32 14.70 -7.54 -0.90
N GLN A 33 15.76 -7.17 -1.61
CA GLN A 33 17.05 -6.83 -1.00
C GLN A 33 16.96 -5.54 -0.16
N ASP A 34 16.22 -4.54 -0.64
CA ASP A 34 15.93 -3.31 0.09
C ASP A 34 15.14 -3.60 1.36
N LEU A 35 14.08 -4.42 1.26
CA LEU A 35 13.28 -4.87 2.40
C LEU A 35 14.17 -5.59 3.44
N LYS A 36 14.98 -6.55 3.02
CA LYS A 36 15.90 -7.27 3.92
C LYS A 36 16.90 -6.34 4.58
N THR A 37 17.37 -5.30 3.90
CA THR A 37 18.30 -4.32 4.44
C THR A 37 17.63 -3.45 5.49
N VAL A 38 16.45 -2.90 5.19
CA VAL A 38 15.65 -2.11 6.12
C VAL A 38 15.24 -2.91 7.36
N ARG A 39 14.84 -4.17 7.17
CA ARG A 39 14.51 -5.09 8.27
C ARG A 39 15.72 -5.43 9.15
N ARG A 40 16.91 -5.59 8.57
CA ARG A 40 18.17 -5.79 9.34
C ARG A 40 18.53 -4.56 10.17
N ARG A 41 18.21 -3.35 9.69
CA ARG A 41 18.30 -2.10 10.47
C ARG A 41 17.19 -1.94 11.51
N GLY A 42 16.29 -2.92 11.61
CA GLY A 42 15.17 -2.97 12.55
C GLY A 42 13.99 -2.05 12.24
N LEU A 43 13.96 -1.45 11.04
CA LEU A 43 12.79 -0.74 10.53
C LEU A 43 11.76 -1.78 10.06
N VAL A 44 10.48 -1.54 10.31
CA VAL A 44 9.43 -2.55 10.18
C VAL A 44 8.58 -2.29 8.95
N GLY A 45 8.09 -1.05 8.77
CA GLY A 45 7.10 -0.69 7.77
C GLY A 45 5.79 -1.51 7.83
N ALA A 46 5.01 -1.45 6.74
CA ALA A 46 3.78 -2.20 6.56
C ALA A 46 3.71 -2.81 5.14
N LEU A 47 3.57 -4.13 5.03
CA LEU A 47 3.42 -4.79 3.74
C LEU A 47 2.00 -4.57 3.19
N LEU A 48 1.90 -4.11 1.95
CA LEU A 48 0.64 -3.82 1.26
C LEU A 48 0.21 -4.96 0.33
N GLY A 49 -1.05 -4.93 -0.13
CA GLY A 49 -1.55 -5.81 -1.21
C GLY A 49 -2.34 -7.05 -0.79
N SER A 50 -3.30 -6.94 0.15
CA SER A 50 -4.13 -8.09 0.54
C SER A 50 -5.20 -8.39 -0.48
N LEU A 51 -5.33 -9.67 -0.85
CA LEU A 51 -6.55 -10.16 -1.49
C LEU A 51 -7.73 -10.00 -0.51
N PRO A 52 -8.91 -9.49 -0.96
CA PRO A 52 -10.05 -9.21 -0.08
C PRO A 52 -10.51 -10.39 0.78
N ARG A 53 -10.28 -11.63 0.32
CA ARG A 53 -10.69 -12.86 0.99
C ARG A 53 -9.64 -13.42 1.98
N THR A 54 -8.42 -12.88 1.98
CA THR A 54 -7.29 -13.38 2.79
C THR A 54 -6.48 -12.23 3.40
N PRO A 55 -7.05 -11.49 4.37
CA PRO A 55 -6.47 -10.24 4.89
C PRO A 55 -5.12 -10.41 5.62
N ARG A 56 -4.75 -11.63 6.05
CA ARG A 56 -3.44 -11.91 6.70
C ARG A 56 -2.33 -12.26 5.71
N GLN A 57 -2.63 -12.37 4.42
CA GLN A 57 -1.67 -12.79 3.40
C GLN A 57 -0.48 -11.83 3.26
N ASN A 58 -0.67 -10.55 3.59
CA ASN A 58 0.35 -9.51 3.45
C ASN A 58 1.59 -9.79 4.29
N GLN A 59 1.44 -10.49 5.42
CA GLN A 59 2.56 -10.86 6.28
C GLN A 59 3.58 -11.78 5.59
N ARG A 60 3.20 -12.44 4.49
CA ARG A 60 4.05 -13.38 3.75
C ARG A 60 4.24 -13.00 2.28
N LEU A 61 3.23 -12.41 1.65
CA LEU A 61 3.19 -12.16 0.20
C LEU A 61 2.99 -10.68 -0.15
N GLY A 62 2.86 -9.79 0.83
CA GLY A 62 2.63 -8.38 0.59
C GLY A 62 3.93 -7.71 0.13
N ARG A 63 3.96 -7.22 -1.10
CA ARG A 63 4.89 -6.19 -1.57
C ARG A 63 4.03 -5.18 -2.32
N PRO A 64 4.31 -3.88 -2.22
CA PRO A 64 5.49 -3.23 -1.62
C PRO A 64 5.45 -3.16 -0.09
N LEU A 65 6.60 -2.84 0.53
CA LEU A 65 6.69 -2.41 1.93
C LEU A 65 6.53 -0.89 2.00
N LEU A 66 5.47 -0.42 2.66
CA LEU A 66 5.28 0.98 3.01
C LEU A 66 6.11 1.34 4.24
N LEU A 67 6.98 2.33 4.13
CA LEU A 67 7.70 2.88 5.27
C LEU A 67 6.83 3.88 6.02
N LEU A 68 7.04 3.99 7.34
CA LEU A 68 6.56 5.14 8.08
C LEU A 68 7.33 6.40 7.65
N PRO A 69 6.73 7.60 7.73
CA PRO A 69 7.43 8.85 7.48
C PRO A 69 8.72 9.00 8.32
N GLU A 70 8.70 8.53 9.57
CA GLU A 70 9.85 8.56 10.47
C GLU A 70 10.95 7.57 10.05
N GLU A 71 10.58 6.39 9.53
CA GLU A 71 11.54 5.43 8.98
C GLU A 71 12.21 5.98 7.72
N GLU A 72 11.44 6.63 6.84
CA GLU A 72 11.96 7.29 5.64
C GLU A 72 12.89 8.47 6.00
N LYS A 73 12.49 9.30 6.97
CA LYS A 73 13.31 10.42 7.47
C LYS A 73 14.63 9.92 8.05
N LEU A 74 14.62 8.84 8.84
CA LEU A 74 15.83 8.24 9.39
C LEU A 74 16.78 7.74 8.29
N LEU A 75 16.25 7.00 7.30
CA LEU A 75 17.06 6.52 6.17
C LEU A 75 17.66 7.67 5.35
N ARG A 76 16.95 8.79 5.22
CA ARG A 76 17.44 10.00 4.56
C ARG A 76 18.57 10.67 5.36
N GLU A 77 18.40 10.81 6.67
CA GLU A 77 19.41 11.41 7.57
C GLU A 77 20.72 10.59 7.57
N GLU A 78 20.61 9.25 7.56
CA GLU A 78 21.76 8.34 7.50
C GLU A 78 22.40 8.24 6.10
N LYS A 79 21.89 8.98 5.10
CA LYS A 79 22.28 8.85 3.68
C LYS A 79 22.18 7.41 3.16
N ALA A 80 21.25 6.65 3.73
CA ALA A 80 21.04 5.23 3.47
C ALA A 80 19.90 4.95 2.49
N ALA A 81 19.13 5.98 2.12
CA ALA A 81 18.14 5.91 1.06
C ALA A 81 18.61 6.67 -0.19
N GLY A 82 18.44 6.04 -1.34
CA GLY A 82 18.59 6.66 -2.64
C GLY A 82 17.23 6.66 -3.34
N ALA A 83 16.86 7.81 -3.91
CA ALA A 83 15.76 7.82 -4.87
C ALA A 83 16.17 6.90 -6.03
N LEU A 84 15.31 5.94 -6.38
CA LEU A 84 15.53 5.18 -7.60
C LEU A 84 15.51 6.19 -8.76
N PRO A 85 16.54 6.22 -9.63
CA PRO A 85 16.59 7.19 -10.72
C PRO A 85 15.28 7.11 -11.50
N GLY A 86 14.66 8.26 -11.74
CA GLY A 86 13.66 8.37 -12.77
C GLY A 86 14.36 7.98 -14.06
N HIS A 87 14.12 6.77 -14.57
CA HIS A 87 14.59 6.41 -15.90
C HIS A 87 14.07 7.49 -16.85
N ASN A 88 15.00 8.17 -17.57
CA ASN A 88 14.70 9.17 -18.59
C ASN A 88 13.51 8.68 -19.43
N GLN A 89 12.39 9.38 -19.32
CA GLN A 89 11.06 8.86 -19.68
C GLN A 89 10.51 9.41 -21.00
N ASP A 90 11.31 10.14 -21.78
CA ASP A 90 10.77 10.86 -22.94
C ASP A 90 10.73 10.06 -24.25
N VAL A 91 11.33 8.87 -24.33
CA VAL A 91 11.55 8.20 -25.64
C VAL A 91 10.60 7.02 -25.92
N GLY A 92 9.88 6.48 -24.92
CA GLY A 92 9.04 5.28 -25.11
C GLY A 92 7.57 5.40 -24.71
N GLY A 93 7.17 6.48 -24.05
CA GLY A 93 5.81 6.62 -23.50
C GLY A 93 4.71 6.74 -24.56
N ALA A 94 5.00 7.46 -25.65
CA ALA A 94 4.02 7.70 -26.72
C ALA A 94 3.69 6.43 -27.51
N GLU A 95 4.71 5.63 -27.86
CA GLU A 95 4.52 4.37 -28.61
C GLU A 95 3.75 3.33 -27.77
N LEU A 96 4.03 3.26 -26.48
CA LEU A 96 3.34 2.36 -25.55
C LEU A 96 1.90 2.80 -25.27
N GLN A 97 1.66 4.09 -25.15
CA GLN A 97 0.31 4.63 -25.02
C GLN A 97 -0.52 4.35 -26.27
N GLN A 98 0.08 4.55 -27.45
CA GLN A 98 -0.57 4.22 -28.71
C GLN A 98 -0.87 2.72 -28.82
N GLY A 99 0.08 1.84 -28.46
CA GLY A 99 -0.14 0.39 -28.45
C GLY A 99 -1.28 -0.04 -27.51
N PHE A 100 -1.36 0.56 -26.32
CA PHE A 100 -2.44 0.30 -25.37
C PHE A 100 -3.82 0.80 -25.86
N GLU A 101 -3.85 1.98 -26.49
CA GLU A 101 -5.06 2.53 -27.10
C GLU A 101 -5.54 1.65 -28.27
N GLU A 102 -4.61 1.15 -29.10
CA GLU A 102 -4.90 0.22 -30.19
C GLU A 102 -5.40 -1.14 -29.69
N GLU A 103 -4.86 -1.66 -28.58
CA GLU A 103 -5.33 -2.90 -27.95
C GLU A 103 -6.72 -2.73 -27.34
N GLN A 104 -6.98 -1.61 -26.64
CA GLN A 104 -8.32 -1.32 -26.12
C GLN A 104 -9.33 -1.14 -27.26
N GLN A 105 -8.94 -0.51 -28.36
CA GLN A 105 -9.80 -0.35 -29.52
C GLN A 105 -10.12 -1.68 -30.19
N ARG A 106 -9.12 -2.56 -30.36
CA ARG A 106 -9.34 -3.94 -30.86
C ARG A 106 -10.25 -4.73 -29.94
N SER A 107 -10.03 -4.68 -28.63
CA SER A 107 -10.87 -5.37 -27.65
C SER A 107 -12.31 -4.84 -27.67
N PHE A 108 -12.50 -3.53 -27.85
CA PHE A 108 -13.82 -2.93 -27.98
C PHE A 108 -14.56 -3.45 -29.22
N GLU A 109 -13.88 -3.52 -30.37
CA GLU A 109 -14.46 -4.00 -31.63
C GLU A 109 -14.87 -5.47 -31.52
N GLU A 110 -13.99 -6.32 -30.99
CA GLU A 110 -14.29 -7.74 -30.76
C GLU A 110 -15.48 -7.93 -29.82
N GLN A 111 -15.49 -7.22 -28.69
CA GLN A 111 -16.60 -7.32 -27.71
C GLN A 111 -17.91 -6.75 -28.25
N SER A 112 -17.85 -5.72 -29.10
CA SER A 112 -19.05 -5.17 -29.75
C SER A 112 -19.72 -6.19 -30.67
N VAL A 113 -18.92 -6.93 -31.45
CA VAL A 113 -19.43 -8.02 -32.30
C VAL A 113 -20.03 -9.13 -31.46
N LEU A 114 -19.31 -9.59 -30.43
CA LEU A 114 -19.78 -10.65 -29.54
C LEU A 114 -21.06 -10.26 -28.78
N ALA A 115 -21.17 -9.00 -28.34
CA ALA A 115 -22.37 -8.50 -27.65
C ALA A 115 -23.59 -8.42 -28.58
N LEU A 116 -23.38 -8.08 -29.85
CA LEU A 116 -24.43 -8.09 -30.87
C LEU A 116 -24.93 -9.52 -31.11
N ASP A 117 -24.01 -10.47 -31.26
CA ASP A 117 -24.33 -11.88 -31.48
C ASP A 117 -25.03 -12.52 -30.27
N ASP A 118 -24.62 -12.21 -29.05
CA ASP A 118 -25.31 -12.70 -27.85
C ASP A 118 -26.73 -12.12 -27.74
N ARG A 119 -26.93 -10.85 -28.14
CA ARG A 119 -28.26 -10.22 -28.16
C ARG A 119 -29.17 -10.82 -29.22
N LYS A 120 -28.64 -11.13 -30.42
CA LYS A 120 -29.37 -11.89 -31.45
C LYS A 120 -29.74 -13.29 -30.95
N SER A 121 -28.79 -13.98 -30.33
CA SER A 121 -29.00 -15.31 -29.75
C SER A 121 -30.04 -15.31 -28.64
N ALA A 122 -30.03 -14.29 -27.76
CA ALA A 122 -31.04 -14.10 -26.73
C ALA A 122 -32.43 -13.83 -27.32
N LEU A 123 -32.53 -13.02 -28.39
CA LEU A 123 -33.78 -12.78 -29.11
C LEU A 123 -34.35 -14.06 -29.72
N LEU A 124 -33.52 -14.86 -30.39
CA LEU A 124 -33.89 -16.14 -30.99
C LEU A 124 -34.39 -17.13 -29.92
N ARG A 125 -33.68 -17.24 -28.79
CA ARG A 125 -34.09 -18.08 -27.64
C ARG A 125 -35.43 -17.63 -27.05
N ALA A 126 -35.63 -16.32 -26.89
CA ALA A 126 -36.89 -15.79 -26.36
C ALA A 126 -38.08 -16.08 -27.29
N MET A 127 -37.90 -15.92 -28.61
CA MET A 127 -38.96 -16.13 -29.61
C MET A 127 -39.31 -17.61 -29.82
N THR A 128 -38.31 -18.49 -29.83
CA THR A 128 -38.52 -19.95 -29.93
C THR A 128 -39.21 -20.55 -28.70
N SER A 129 -39.08 -19.91 -27.54
CA SER A 129 -39.78 -20.32 -26.30
C SER A 129 -41.25 -19.91 -26.24
N SER A 130 -41.68 -18.95 -27.07
CA SER A 130 -43.08 -18.52 -27.20
C SER A 130 -43.75 -19.21 -28.39
N HIS A 131 -44.49 -20.29 -28.14
CA HIS A 131 -45.27 -21.00 -29.17
C HIS A 131 -46.30 -20.07 -29.85
N THR A 132 -45.95 -19.48 -30.99
CA THR A 132 -46.87 -18.74 -31.87
C THR A 132 -46.62 -19.12 -33.33
N GLU A 133 -47.69 -19.16 -34.13
CA GLU A 133 -47.78 -19.84 -35.44
C GLU A 133 -46.79 -19.34 -36.51
N SER A 134 -46.34 -20.29 -37.33
CA SER A 134 -45.03 -20.35 -38.01
C SER A 134 -44.76 -19.37 -39.17
N GLY A 135 -45.71 -18.51 -39.56
CA GLY A 135 -45.57 -17.68 -40.78
C GLY A 135 -45.29 -16.20 -40.51
N ALA A 136 -46.14 -15.55 -39.71
CA ALA A 136 -46.01 -14.12 -39.39
C ALA A 136 -44.95 -13.83 -38.31
N ALA A 137 -44.69 -14.81 -37.43
CA ALA A 137 -43.65 -14.70 -36.41
C ALA A 137 -42.24 -14.67 -37.01
N ASP A 138 -42.03 -15.35 -38.15
CA ASP A 138 -40.72 -15.46 -38.80
C ASP A 138 -40.33 -14.16 -39.52
N GLU A 139 -41.29 -13.51 -40.18
CA GLU A 139 -41.09 -12.20 -40.81
C GLU A 139 -40.84 -11.10 -39.75
N ALA A 140 -41.57 -11.14 -38.63
CA ALA A 140 -41.37 -10.23 -37.50
C ALA A 140 -40.01 -10.44 -36.80
N LEU A 141 -39.57 -11.69 -36.69
CA LEU A 141 -38.25 -12.04 -36.16
C LEU A 141 -37.15 -11.50 -37.08
N ARG A 142 -37.29 -11.69 -38.39
CA ARG A 142 -36.35 -11.20 -39.40
C ARG A 142 -36.19 -9.68 -39.34
N GLY A 143 -37.31 -8.95 -39.30
CA GLY A 143 -37.27 -7.48 -39.14
C GLY A 143 -36.61 -7.02 -37.84
N ARG A 144 -36.76 -7.77 -36.74
CA ARG A 144 -36.10 -7.44 -35.45
C ARG A 144 -34.60 -7.75 -35.46
N LEU A 145 -34.17 -8.79 -36.16
CA LEU A 145 -32.75 -9.10 -36.36
C LEU A 145 -32.08 -8.02 -37.23
N GLU A 146 -32.73 -7.62 -38.32
CA GLU A 146 -32.26 -6.52 -39.18
C GLU A 146 -32.20 -5.19 -38.41
N ALA A 147 -33.17 -4.91 -37.53
CA ALA A 147 -33.12 -3.73 -36.66
C ALA A 147 -31.95 -3.76 -35.66
N LEU A 148 -31.57 -4.94 -35.16
CA LEU A 148 -30.38 -5.08 -34.30
C LEU A 148 -29.08 -4.86 -35.08
N ASP A 149 -29.00 -5.33 -36.33
CA ASP A 149 -27.81 -5.13 -37.17
C ASP A 149 -27.50 -3.66 -37.42
N HIS A 150 -28.52 -2.82 -37.54
CA HIS A 150 -28.34 -1.40 -37.87
C HIS A 150 -28.42 -0.47 -36.65
N GLY A 151 -29.00 -0.92 -35.54
CA GLY A 151 -29.30 -0.08 -34.37
C GLY A 151 -28.60 -0.48 -33.07
N PHE A 152 -27.88 -1.61 -33.04
CA PHE A 152 -27.16 -2.02 -31.84
C PHE A 152 -25.87 -1.19 -31.66
N THR A 153 -25.62 -0.74 -30.44
CA THR A 153 -24.37 -0.07 -30.07
C THR A 153 -23.89 -0.62 -28.74
N PHE A 154 -22.66 -1.11 -28.72
CA PHE A 154 -22.02 -1.54 -27.49
C PHE A 154 -21.43 -0.33 -26.74
N PRO A 155 -21.87 -0.04 -25.51
CA PRO A 155 -21.38 1.12 -24.78
C PRO A 155 -19.95 0.88 -24.29
N ARG A 156 -19.04 1.82 -24.55
CA ARG A 156 -17.63 1.74 -24.11
C ARG A 156 -17.46 1.49 -22.61
N SER A 157 -18.35 2.02 -21.77
CA SER A 157 -18.32 1.82 -20.32
C SER A 157 -18.63 0.38 -19.87
N ALA A 158 -19.23 -0.44 -20.74
CA ALA A 158 -19.50 -1.86 -20.47
C ALA A 158 -18.41 -2.78 -21.03
N MET A 159 -17.39 -2.25 -21.70
CA MET A 159 -16.25 -3.03 -22.19
C MET A 159 -15.53 -3.69 -21.01
N ALA A 160 -15.38 -5.01 -21.07
CA ALA A 160 -14.53 -5.73 -20.15
C ALA A 160 -13.08 -5.35 -20.44
N VAL A 161 -12.42 -4.72 -19.48
CA VAL A 161 -10.99 -4.43 -19.58
C VAL A 161 -10.24 -5.68 -19.14
N GLN A 162 -9.44 -6.27 -20.05
CA GLN A 162 -8.60 -7.40 -19.71
C GLN A 162 -7.44 -6.91 -18.84
N LEU A 163 -7.60 -7.05 -17.53
CA LEU A 163 -6.50 -6.88 -16.59
C LEU A 163 -5.58 -8.09 -16.71
N SER A 164 -4.33 -7.87 -17.11
CA SER A 164 -3.28 -8.89 -17.15
C SER A 164 -3.03 -9.45 -15.74
N THR A 165 -3.84 -10.44 -15.38
CA THR A 165 -3.81 -11.14 -14.08
C THR A 165 -3.08 -12.48 -14.17
N ALA A 166 -2.68 -12.89 -15.38
CA ALA A 166 -1.98 -14.14 -15.64
C ALA A 166 -0.46 -13.94 -15.58
N ARG A 167 0.16 -14.51 -14.53
CA ARG A 167 1.60 -14.48 -14.20
C ARG A 167 2.11 -13.12 -13.75
N ALA A 168 1.99 -12.86 -12.45
CA ALA A 168 2.98 -12.07 -11.72
C ALA A 168 4.33 -12.82 -11.67
N GLY A 169 4.93 -13.08 -12.83
CA GLY A 169 6.37 -13.02 -12.92
C GLY A 169 6.73 -11.57 -12.66
N LEU A 170 7.56 -11.33 -11.64
CA LEU A 170 8.10 -10.01 -11.31
C LEU A 170 9.06 -9.52 -12.40
N SER A 171 8.59 -9.37 -13.64
CA SER A 171 9.25 -8.62 -14.70
C SER A 171 8.37 -7.43 -15.03
N TYR A 172 8.69 -6.33 -14.35
CA TYR A 172 8.67 -4.96 -14.85
C TYR A 172 7.99 -4.74 -16.21
N CYS A 173 6.82 -4.09 -16.20
CA CYS A 173 6.17 -3.46 -17.34
C CYS A 173 6.17 -1.94 -17.11
N PRO A 174 6.95 -1.15 -17.87
CA PRO A 174 7.00 0.32 -17.78
C PRO A 174 5.64 1.01 -17.99
N GLU A 175 4.69 0.35 -18.66
CA GLU A 175 3.46 0.94 -19.19
C GLU A 175 2.44 1.33 -18.12
N ALA A 176 2.51 0.74 -16.92
CA ALA A 176 1.56 1.03 -15.84
C ALA A 176 1.85 2.37 -15.11
N ARG A 177 2.95 3.06 -15.45
CA ARG A 177 3.32 4.36 -14.86
C ARG A 177 2.83 5.56 -15.65
N THR A 178 2.48 5.41 -16.92
CA THR A 178 2.16 6.52 -17.84
C THR A 178 0.86 7.25 -17.49
N LEU A 179 0.03 6.69 -16.59
CA LEU A 179 -1.24 7.27 -16.15
C LEU A 179 -1.19 8.02 -14.80
N LEU A 180 -0.03 8.07 -14.14
CA LEU A 180 0.13 8.80 -12.89
C LEU A 180 0.95 10.06 -13.12
N GLN A 181 0.28 11.14 -13.54
CA GLN A 181 0.79 12.47 -13.30
C GLN A 181 0.66 12.77 -11.80
N ALA A 182 1.79 12.77 -11.12
CA ALA A 182 1.92 13.57 -9.91
C ALA A 182 2.69 14.83 -10.30
N ASP A 183 1.96 15.91 -10.57
CA ASP A 183 2.43 17.20 -10.10
C ASP A 183 2.70 17.02 -8.62
N TRP A 184 3.96 17.19 -8.22
CA TRP A 184 4.39 17.12 -6.83
C TRP A 184 3.45 17.96 -5.95
N PRO A 185 2.63 17.38 -5.05
CA PRO A 185 2.02 18.15 -4.01
C PRO A 185 2.94 18.02 -2.79
N ILE A 186 3.67 19.10 -2.54
CA ILE A 186 3.71 19.76 -1.25
C ILE A 186 3.87 18.78 -0.08
N ARG A 187 5.15 18.52 0.25
CA ARG A 187 5.53 18.42 1.66
C ARG A 187 4.85 19.55 2.44
N GLU A 188 3.88 19.23 3.28
CA GLU A 188 3.80 19.86 4.60
C GLU A 188 4.70 19.08 5.56
N GLN A 189 5.98 18.94 5.21
CA GLN A 189 7.02 18.61 6.20
C GLN A 189 7.41 19.93 6.87
N GLY A 190 6.61 20.35 7.85
CA GLY A 190 6.87 21.59 8.57
C GLY A 190 5.94 21.87 9.75
N GLY A 191 5.02 20.97 10.09
CA GLY A 191 4.24 21.11 11.32
C GLY A 191 5.09 20.68 12.54
N PRO A 192 5.05 21.41 13.67
CA PRO A 192 5.77 21.05 14.90
C PRO A 192 5.47 19.60 15.35
N CYS A 193 4.26 19.12 15.13
CA CYS A 193 3.84 17.75 15.44
C CYS A 193 4.65 16.67 14.69
N SER A 194 5.07 16.90 13.44
CA SER A 194 5.87 15.94 12.67
C SER A 194 7.29 15.81 13.22
N ASP A 195 7.85 16.89 13.77
CA ASP A 195 9.18 16.84 14.38
C ASP A 195 9.14 16.15 15.74
N THR A 196 8.11 16.41 16.55
CA THR A 196 7.87 15.71 17.82
C THR A 196 7.86 14.19 17.63
N LYS A 197 7.07 13.68 16.68
CA LYS A 197 6.98 12.23 16.40
C LYS A 197 8.32 11.65 15.98
N TYR A 198 9.07 12.36 15.13
CA TYR A 198 10.38 11.90 14.69
C TYR A 198 11.40 11.84 15.83
N GLN A 199 11.44 12.85 16.71
CA GLN A 199 12.33 12.85 17.86
C GLN A 199 12.03 11.69 18.81
N VAL A 200 10.75 11.43 19.10
CA VAL A 200 10.32 10.27 19.90
C VAL A 200 10.67 8.95 19.21
N PHE A 201 10.42 8.83 17.90
CA PHE A 201 10.76 7.66 17.12
C PHE A 201 12.27 7.38 17.19
N ARG A 202 13.11 8.40 16.96
CA ARG A 202 14.56 8.27 16.98
C ARG A 202 15.09 7.85 18.36
N ASP A 203 14.57 8.44 19.44
CA ASP A 203 14.97 8.07 20.81
C ASP A 203 14.60 6.62 21.14
N LEU A 204 13.34 6.20 20.87
CA LEU A 204 12.91 4.82 21.09
C LEU A 204 13.67 3.80 20.23
N ARG A 205 13.97 4.14 18.97
CA ARG A 205 14.83 3.32 18.10
C ARG A 205 16.26 3.22 18.66
N GLY A 206 16.83 4.34 19.11
CA GLY A 206 18.16 4.39 19.73
C GLY A 206 18.26 3.53 21.00
N ARG A 207 17.14 3.35 21.72
CA ARG A 207 17.02 2.43 22.87
C ARG A 207 16.80 0.96 22.49
N GLY A 208 16.73 0.63 21.21
CA GLY A 208 16.58 -0.74 20.70
C GLY A 208 15.13 -1.23 20.55
N PHE A 209 14.13 -0.37 20.73
CA PHE A 209 12.73 -0.74 20.52
C PHE A 209 12.37 -0.78 19.03
N TYR A 210 11.40 -1.62 18.69
CA TYR A 210 10.77 -1.65 17.36
C TYR A 210 9.45 -0.89 17.39
N LEU A 211 9.14 -0.20 16.30
CA LEU A 211 8.00 0.70 16.20
C LEU A 211 7.15 0.35 14.98
N THR A 212 5.83 0.36 15.15
CA THR A 212 4.85 0.32 14.04
C THR A 212 3.75 1.35 14.30
N SER A 213 2.91 1.64 13.30
CA SER A 213 1.78 2.55 13.49
C SER A 213 0.79 2.03 14.55
N ALA A 214 0.39 2.91 15.48
CA ALA A 214 -0.64 2.64 16.48
C ALA A 214 -2.02 3.22 16.15
N GLY A 215 -2.30 3.59 14.89
CA GLY A 215 -3.58 4.21 14.53
C GLY A 215 -4.82 3.38 14.95
N LYS A 216 -4.70 2.05 14.96
CA LYS A 216 -5.77 1.13 15.42
C LYS A 216 -5.96 1.08 16.94
N PHE A 217 -5.04 1.67 17.69
CA PHE A 217 -4.96 1.64 19.16
C PHE A 217 -5.06 3.03 19.78
N GLY A 218 -5.32 4.07 18.98
CA GLY A 218 -5.46 5.44 19.46
C GLY A 218 -4.14 6.08 19.90
N GLY A 219 -3.03 5.72 19.26
CA GLY A 219 -1.74 6.38 19.47
C GLY A 219 -0.94 6.51 18.19
N ASP A 220 0.27 7.04 18.29
CA ASP A 220 1.17 7.24 17.16
C ASP A 220 1.96 5.97 16.86
N PHE A 221 2.59 5.39 17.89
CA PHE A 221 3.41 4.19 17.74
C PHE A 221 3.03 3.05 18.69
N LEU A 222 3.09 1.83 18.19
CA LEU A 222 3.19 0.64 19.02
C LEU A 222 4.66 0.38 19.28
N VAL A 223 5.02 0.19 20.54
CA VAL A 223 6.41 -0.02 20.96
C VAL A 223 6.61 -1.46 21.39
N TYR A 224 7.56 -2.13 20.73
CA TYR A 224 7.85 -3.54 20.94
C TYR A 224 9.27 -3.70 21.49
N PRO A 225 9.49 -4.61 22.47
CA PRO A 225 10.81 -4.90 23.01
C PRO A 225 11.73 -5.65 22.01
N GLY A 226 11.18 -6.09 20.88
CA GLY A 226 11.89 -6.79 19.82
C GLY A 226 11.06 -6.83 18.55
N ASP A 227 11.48 -7.63 17.57
CA ASP A 227 10.82 -7.73 16.27
C ASP A 227 9.30 -8.01 16.39
N PRO A 228 8.40 -7.20 15.81
CA PRO A 228 6.95 -7.41 15.86
C PRO A 228 6.46 -8.76 15.32
N LEU A 229 7.28 -9.49 14.55
CA LEU A 229 6.99 -10.86 14.14
C LEU A 229 7.12 -11.88 15.28
N ARG A 230 7.84 -11.54 16.35
CA ARG A 230 8.17 -12.42 17.49
C ARG A 230 7.63 -11.91 18.82
N PHE A 231 7.40 -10.60 18.93
CA PHE A 231 7.01 -9.93 20.17
C PHE A 231 5.67 -9.22 20.01
N HIS A 232 4.93 -9.11 21.10
CA HIS A 232 3.77 -8.23 21.20
C HIS A 232 4.21 -6.83 21.65
N ALA A 233 3.47 -5.81 21.21
CA ALA A 233 3.72 -4.45 21.67
C ALA A 233 3.38 -4.35 23.16
N HIS A 234 4.28 -3.74 23.93
CA HIS A 234 4.08 -3.47 25.35
C HIS A 234 3.44 -2.10 25.58
N PHE A 235 3.77 -1.14 24.71
CA PHE A 235 3.35 0.24 24.87
C PHE A 235 2.59 0.78 23.67
N ILE A 236 1.70 1.73 23.95
CA ILE A 236 1.13 2.65 22.96
C ILE A 236 1.74 4.02 23.25
N ALA A 237 2.54 4.55 22.35
CA ALA A 237 3.14 5.87 22.47
C ALA A 237 2.24 6.94 21.83
N VAL A 238 1.99 8.01 22.56
CA VAL A 238 1.34 9.25 22.08
C VAL A 238 2.36 10.37 22.19
N CYS A 239 2.66 11.00 21.06
CA CYS A 239 3.70 12.03 20.94
C CYS A 239 3.07 13.41 21.09
N LEU A 240 3.53 14.17 22.08
CA LEU A 240 2.99 15.49 22.44
C LEU A 240 4.14 16.47 22.61
N ALA A 241 3.97 17.72 22.19
CA ALA A 241 4.94 18.76 22.57
C ALA A 241 4.90 18.97 24.09
N LEU A 242 6.02 19.38 24.69
CA LEU A 242 6.15 19.47 26.14
C LEU A 242 5.19 20.51 26.76
N ASP A 243 4.89 21.56 26.01
CA ASP A 243 4.00 22.67 26.34
C ASP A 243 2.59 22.51 25.76
N GLU A 244 2.29 21.37 25.13
CA GLU A 244 0.98 21.09 24.54
C GLU A 244 -0.07 20.82 25.63
N SER A 245 -1.15 21.60 25.62
CA SER A 245 -2.30 21.33 26.48
C SER A 245 -3.14 20.20 25.88
N ILE A 246 -3.38 19.15 26.66
CA ILE A 246 -4.24 18.02 26.27
C ILE A 246 -5.57 18.05 27.02
N CYS A 247 -6.66 17.71 26.32
CA CYS A 247 -7.96 17.58 26.97
C CYS A 247 -7.97 16.36 27.89
N LEU A 248 -8.52 16.50 29.10
CA LEU A 248 -8.64 15.40 30.06
C LEU A 248 -9.45 14.22 29.48
N LEU A 249 -10.46 14.50 28.66
CA LEU A 249 -11.25 13.45 28.01
C LEU A 249 -10.41 12.62 27.03
N ASP A 250 -9.44 13.24 26.34
CA ASP A 250 -8.55 12.53 25.43
C ASP A 250 -7.58 11.64 26.21
N VAL A 251 -7.06 12.13 27.35
CA VAL A 251 -6.23 11.33 28.27
C VAL A 251 -7.00 10.10 28.75
N LEU A 252 -8.26 10.27 29.17
CA LEU A 252 -9.12 9.17 29.60
C LEU A 252 -9.42 8.20 28.45
N ALA A 253 -9.65 8.70 27.24
CA ALA A 253 -9.91 7.88 26.06
C ALA A 253 -8.71 7.00 25.71
N VAL A 254 -7.50 7.58 25.63
CA VAL A 254 -6.28 6.83 25.34
C VAL A 254 -5.98 5.83 26.47
N ALA A 255 -6.12 6.22 27.73
CA ALA A 255 -5.93 5.32 28.87
C ALA A 255 -6.89 4.11 28.81
N ARG A 256 -8.16 4.34 28.49
CA ARG A 256 -9.16 3.27 28.30
C ARG A 256 -8.78 2.34 27.15
N LEU A 257 -8.35 2.88 26.01
CA LEU A 257 -7.91 2.10 24.85
C LEU A 257 -6.73 1.18 25.21
N GLY A 258 -5.73 1.71 25.91
CA GLY A 258 -4.57 0.95 26.37
C GLY A 258 -4.92 -0.19 27.33
N SER A 259 -5.73 0.09 28.35
CA SER A 259 -6.18 -0.91 29.33
C SER A 259 -6.91 -2.08 28.66
N ASN A 260 -7.80 -1.80 27.71
CA ASN A 260 -8.57 -2.83 27.00
C ASN A 260 -7.70 -3.81 26.22
N VAL A 261 -6.53 -3.37 25.75
CA VAL A 261 -5.59 -4.20 24.98
C VAL A 261 -4.36 -4.64 25.79
N LYS A 262 -4.41 -4.44 27.13
CA LYS A 262 -3.35 -4.74 28.09
C LYS A 262 -1.99 -4.13 27.70
N LYS A 263 -2.00 -2.88 27.23
CA LYS A 263 -0.79 -2.11 26.90
C LYS A 263 -0.71 -0.87 27.76
N THR A 264 0.50 -0.54 28.22
CA THR A 264 0.72 0.71 28.95
C THR A 264 0.81 1.87 27.95
N VAL A 265 0.03 2.92 28.19
CA VAL A 265 0.10 4.14 27.38
C VAL A 265 1.27 4.97 27.85
N LEU A 266 2.08 5.46 26.92
CA LEU A 266 3.18 6.40 27.17
C LEU A 266 2.84 7.73 26.52
N LEU A 267 2.83 8.79 27.32
CA LEU A 267 2.90 10.16 26.81
C LEU A 267 4.38 10.50 26.61
N CYS A 268 4.75 10.82 25.38
CA CYS A 268 6.13 11.00 24.95
C CYS A 268 6.33 12.45 24.51
N SER A 269 7.14 13.20 25.24
CA SER A 269 7.43 14.61 24.95
C SER A 269 8.91 14.86 24.81
N PRO A 270 9.39 15.28 23.63
CA PRO A 270 10.77 15.71 23.47
C PRO A 270 11.07 16.92 24.37
N ALA A 271 12.24 16.90 24.98
CA ALA A 271 12.71 17.94 25.87
C ALA A 271 13.78 18.80 25.17
N PRO A 272 13.95 20.08 25.60
CA PRO A 272 14.93 20.99 24.99
C PRO A 272 16.40 20.53 25.11
N ASP A 273 16.68 19.59 26.03
CA ASP A 273 18.00 18.99 26.23
C ASP A 273 18.33 17.89 25.20
N GLY A 274 17.41 17.62 24.26
CA GLY A 274 17.55 16.61 23.21
C GLY A 274 17.08 15.21 23.61
N GLY A 275 16.64 15.01 24.86
CA GLY A 275 16.04 13.76 25.32
C GLY A 275 14.53 13.72 25.12
N VAL A 276 13.91 12.58 25.48
CA VAL A 276 12.45 12.42 25.49
C VAL A 276 11.99 12.06 26.91
N ARG A 277 10.98 12.78 27.41
CA ARG A 277 10.30 12.46 28.67
C ARG A 277 9.13 11.52 28.40
N TYR A 278 9.04 10.47 29.21
CA TYR A 278 8.01 9.45 29.12
C TYR A 278 7.19 9.42 30.39
N THR A 279 5.88 9.64 30.27
CA THR A 279 4.93 9.50 31.37
C THR A 279 4.00 8.34 31.08
N SER A 280 4.01 7.31 31.92
CA SER A 280 3.12 6.16 31.76
C SER A 280 1.75 6.43 32.38
N LEU A 281 0.68 6.10 31.67
CA LEU A 281 -0.67 6.09 32.21
C LEU A 281 -1.08 4.64 32.52
N GLN A 282 -1.56 4.42 33.74
CA GLN A 282 -2.12 3.15 34.18
C GLN A 282 -3.48 3.40 34.84
N TRP A 283 -4.47 2.61 34.42
CA TRP A 283 -5.79 2.65 35.04
C TRP A 283 -5.79 1.80 36.31
N SER A 284 -6.00 2.43 37.46
CA SER A 284 -6.16 1.70 38.73
C SER A 284 -7.56 1.10 38.84
N GLY A 285 -7.66 -0.18 39.23
CA GLY A 285 -8.94 -0.81 39.57
C GLY A 285 -9.45 -1.91 38.64
N MET A 286 -8.63 -2.37 37.68
CA MET A 286 -8.87 -3.63 36.96
C MET A 286 -7.79 -4.64 37.39
N ALA A 287 -8.05 -5.34 38.50
CA ALA A 287 -7.29 -6.53 38.89
C ALA A 287 -7.86 -7.77 38.19
#